data_AF-A0AA89LM00-F1
#
_entry.id   AF-A0AA89LM00-F1
#
_cell.length_a   1.000
_cell.length_b   1.000
_cell.length_c   1.000
_cell.angle_alpha   90.00
_cell.angle_beta   90.00
_cell.angle_gamma   90.00
#
_symmetry.space_group_name_H-M   'P 1'
#
loop_
_entity.id
_entity.type
_entity.pdbx_description
1 polymer ?
#
loop_
_entity_poly.entity_id
_entity_poly.type
_entity_poly.pdbx_seq_one_letter_code
_entity_poly.pdbx_strand_id
1 'polypeptide(L)' 'MNINCISCGHQIEVDDDSYARYHGALRCWVCHSLLMVDIVEGCIESVRLQDAPMLVPPNVKPTIRKPAPHEVQHDQP' A
#
# COMPACT_ATOMS: atom_id res chain seq x y z
N MET A 1 -17.03 -10.65 -7.35
CA MET A 1 -15.60 -11.04 -7.47
C MET A 1 -14.78 -10.49 -6.31
N ASN A 2 -13.48 -10.81 -6.23
CA ASN A 2 -12.62 -10.32 -5.15
C ASN A 2 -11.28 -9.78 -5.65
N ILE A 3 -10.77 -8.77 -4.94
CA ILE A 3 -9.48 -8.13 -5.23
C ILE A 3 -8.63 -8.20 -3.96
N ASN A 4 -7.45 -8.80 -4.05
CA ASN A 4 -6.51 -8.79 -2.94
C ASN A 4 -5.79 -7.45 -2.87
N CYS A 5 -5.76 -6.84 -1.69
CA CYS A 5 -4.98 -5.63 -1.49
C CYS A 5 -3.49 -5.93 -1.65
N ILE A 6 -2.84 -5.25 -2.59
CA ILE A 6 -1.40 -5.43 -2.86
C ILE A 6 -0.54 -5.05 -1.65
N SER A 7 -1.01 -4.14 -0.79
CA SER A 7 -0.26 -3.71 0.41
C SER A 7 -0.33 -4.67 1.59
N CYS A 8 -1.50 -5.27 1.88
CA CYS A 8 -1.71 -6.04 3.11
C CYS A 8 -2.25 -7.45 2.91
N GLY A 9 -2.60 -7.83 1.68
CA GLY A 9 -3.16 -9.14 1.33
C GLY A 9 -4.64 -9.32 1.71
N HIS A 10 -5.29 -8.36 2.35
CA HIS A 10 -6.71 -8.47 2.69
C HIS A 10 -7.57 -8.49 1.42
N GLN A 11 -8.62 -9.31 1.45
CA GLN A 11 -9.53 -9.46 0.33
C GLN A 11 -10.62 -8.38 0.35
N ILE A 12 -10.78 -7.69 -0.78
CA ILE A 12 -11.80 -6.68 -1.02
C ILE A 12 -12.89 -7.30 -1.88
N GLU A 13 -14.09 -7.43 -1.35
CA GLU A 13 -15.25 -7.92 -2.10
C GLU A 13 -15.79 -6.81 -3.01
N VAL A 14 -16.03 -7.17 -4.27
CA VAL A 14 -16.56 -6.27 -5.30
C VAL A 14 -17.74 -6.96 -5.98
N ASP A 15 -18.87 -6.28 -6.05
CA ASP A 15 -20.09 -6.79 -6.66
C ASP A 15 -19.91 -7.02 -8.17
N ASP A 16 -20.24 -8.22 -8.66
CA ASP A 16 -19.99 -8.63 -10.05
C ASP A 16 -20.82 -7.81 -11.07
N ASP A 17 -22.08 -7.50 -10.74
CA ASP A 17 -22.99 -6.77 -11.62
C ASP A 17 -22.68 -5.27 -11.66
N SER A 18 -22.44 -4.66 -10.49
CA SER A 18 -22.22 -3.22 -10.36
C SER A 18 -20.87 -2.75 -10.92
N TYR A 19 -19.90 -3.66 -11.01
CA TYR A 19 -18.52 -3.35 -11.41
C TYR A 19 -18.08 -4.03 -12.71
N ALA A 20 -19.01 -4.55 -13.52
CA ALA A 20 -18.69 -5.22 -14.79
C ALA A 20 -17.84 -4.35 -15.75
N ARG A 21 -17.91 -3.02 -15.65
CA ARG A 21 -17.03 -2.06 -16.33
C ARG A 21 -16.68 -0.90 -15.40
N TYR A 22 -15.54 -1.01 -14.72
CA TYR A 22 -15.12 -0.04 -13.71
C TYR A 22 -13.66 0.38 -13.92
N HIS A 23 -13.40 1.68 -13.82
CA HIS A 23 -12.07 2.25 -13.79
C HIS A 23 -12.01 3.26 -12.63
N GLY A 24 -11.21 2.99 -11.62
CA GLY A 24 -11.11 3.91 -10.48
C GLY A 24 -10.36 3.37 -9.27
N ALA A 25 -10.32 4.19 -8.22
CA ALA A 25 -9.66 3.85 -6.96
C ALA A 25 -10.60 3.05 -6.06
N LEU A 26 -10.09 2.00 -5.44
CA LEU A 26 -10.70 1.28 -4.33
C LEU A 26 -9.84 1.44 -3.08
N ARG A 27 -10.47 1.73 -1.95
CA ARG A 27 -9.78 1.85 -0.66
C ARG A 27 -9.86 0.53 0.08
N CYS A 28 -8.71 -0.02 0.46
CA CYS A 28 -8.69 -1.14 1.40
C CYS A 28 -9.16 -0.65 2.78
N TRP A 29 -10.21 -1.25 3.35
CA TRP A 29 -10.71 -0.85 4.67
C TRP A 29 -9.78 -1.27 5.83
N VAL A 30 -8.84 -2.19 5.59
CA VAL A 30 -7.89 -2.67 6.61
C VAL A 30 -6.65 -1.78 6.72
N CYS A 31 -5.94 -1.55 5.62
CA CYS A 31 -4.69 -0.78 5.62
C CYS A 31 -4.83 0.63 5.06
N HIS A 32 -6.01 0.98 4.56
CA HIS A 32 -6.33 2.28 3.94
C HIS A 32 -5.57 2.61 2.65
N SER A 33 -4.76 1.71 2.11
CA SER A 33 -4.15 1.86 0.79
C SER A 33 -5.21 2.03 -0.30
N LEU A 34 -4.93 2.90 -1.26
CA LEU A 34 -5.74 3.10 -2.47
C LEU A 34 -5.18 2.25 -3.60
N LEU A 35 -6.06 1.48 -4.23
CA LEU A 35 -5.75 0.60 -5.35
C LEU A 35 -6.46 1.14 -6.59
N MET A 36 -5.72 1.51 -7.62
CA MET A 36 -6.31 1.78 -8.94
C MET A 36 -6.64 0.46 -9.61
N VAL A 37 -7.90 0.30 -10.02
CA VAL A 37 -8.42 -0.95 -10.60
C VAL A 37 -9.08 -0.67 -11.94
N ASP A 38 -8.76 -1.52 -12.91
CA ASP A 38 -9.41 -1.61 -14.22
C ASP A 38 -10.18 -2.93 -14.32
N ILE A 39 -11.47 -2.84 -14.57
CA ILE A 39 -12.38 -3.98 -14.73
C ILE A 39 -13.10 -3.85 -16.07
N VAL A 40 -12.96 -4.87 -16.91
CA VAL A 40 -13.57 -4.94 -18.24
C VAL A 40 -14.28 -6.28 -18.38
N GLU A 41 -15.58 -6.21 -18.67
CA GLU A 41 -16.45 -7.39 -18.83
C GLU A 41 -16.42 -8.33 -17.61
N GLY A 42 -16.42 -7.75 -16.42
CA GLY A 42 -16.36 -8.48 -15.15
C GLY A 42 -14.99 -9.10 -14.83
N CYS A 43 -13.98 -8.90 -15.68
CA CYS A 43 -12.62 -9.36 -15.46
C CYS A 43 -11.73 -8.22 -14.99
N ILE A 44 -10.90 -8.47 -13.97
CA ILE A 44 -9.89 -7.53 -13.53
C ILE A 44 -8.73 -7.55 -14.52
N GLU A 45 -8.53 -6.46 -15.26
CA GLU A 45 -7.40 -6.31 -16.19
C GLU A 45 -6.15 -5.80 -15.48
N SER A 46 -6.33 -4.93 -14.48
CA SER A 46 -5.21 -4.22 -13.86
C SER A 46 -5.53 -3.83 -12.41
N VAL A 47 -4.53 -3.99 -11.54
CA VAL A 47 -4.54 -3.50 -10.16
C VAL A 47 -3.19 -2.88 -9.87
N ARG A 48 -3.17 -1.62 -9.42
CA ARG A 48 -1.93 -0.93 -9.02
C ARG A 48 -2.17 -0.17 -7.73
N LEU A 49 -1.12 0.00 -6.92
CA LEU A 49 -1.19 0.95 -5.81
C LEU A 49 -1.25 2.36 -6.39
N GLN A 50 -2.14 3.18 -5.86
CA GLN A 50 -2.13 4.60 -6.17
C GLN A 50 -0.94 5.20 -5.40
N ASP A 51 0.09 5.58 -6.13
CA ASP A 51 1.15 6.40 -5.57
C ASP A 51 0.51 7.71 -5.09
N ALA A 52 0.46 7.91 -3.78
CA ALA A 52 0.23 9.25 -3.27
C ALA A 52 1.33 10.12 -3.88
N PRO A 53 1.02 11.27 -4.52
CA PRO A 53 2.05 12.20 -4.89
C PRO A 53 2.71 12.61 -3.58
N MET A 54 3.86 12.01 -3.30
CA MET A 54 4.71 12.46 -2.23
C MET A 54 5.04 13.90 -2.61
N LEU A 55 4.39 14.86 -1.96
CA LEU A 55 4.93 16.19 -1.78
C LEU A 55 6.17 16.04 -0.90
N VAL A 56 7.21 15.35 -1.41
CA VAL A 56 8.54 15.49 -0.87
C VAL A 56 8.95 16.91 -1.23
N PRO A 57 9.13 17.83 -0.26
CA PRO A 57 9.92 19.00 -0.55
C PRO A 57 11.27 18.49 -1.10
N PRO A 58 11.77 19.04 -2.22
CA PRO A 58 12.88 18.46 -2.99
C PRO A 58 14.24 18.38 -2.27
N ASN A 59 14.31 18.59 -0.94
CA ASN A 59 15.55 18.83 -0.23
C ASN A 59 15.76 18.05 1.09
N VAL A 60 15.00 16.97 1.36
CA VAL A 60 15.28 16.13 2.55
C VAL A 60 16.26 15.02 2.16
N LYS A 61 17.54 15.21 2.49
CA LYS A 61 18.56 14.17 2.37
C LYS A 61 18.20 13.00 3.30
N PRO A 62 18.27 11.73 2.85
CA PRO A 62 18.07 10.57 3.72
C PRO A 62 19.10 10.59 4.84
N THR A 63 18.66 10.95 6.05
CA THR A 63 19.52 10.86 7.23
C THR A 63 19.48 9.42 7.70
N ILE A 64 20.43 8.62 7.23
CA ILE A 64 20.67 7.27 7.76
C ILE A 64 20.96 7.43 9.25
N ARG A 65 20.01 7.06 10.10
CA ARG A 65 20.24 6.99 11.54
C ARG A 65 21.21 5.84 11.77
N LYS A 66 22.46 6.18 12.07
CA LYS A 66 23.49 5.24 12.51
C LYS A 66 22.95 4.52 13.76
N PRO A 67 22.91 3.16 13.79
CA PRO A 67 22.56 2.45 15.02
C PRO A 67 23.52 2.89 16.13
N ALA A 68 22.97 3.26 17.29
CA ALA A 68 23.78 3.56 18.46
C ALA A 68 24.57 2.30 18.83
N PRO A 69 25.89 2.39 19.11
CA PRO A 69 26.61 1.26 19.66
C PRO A 69 26.01 0.94 21.03
N HIS A 70 25.57 -0.30 21.21
CA HIS A 70 25.22 -0.84 22.53
C HIS A 70 26.47 -0.76 23.42
N GLU A 71 26.46 0.15 24.40
CA GLU A 71 27.39 0.09 25.52
C GLU A 71 27.06 -1.16 26.35
N VAL A 72 27.90 -2.18 26.23
CA VAL A 72 27.91 -3.32 27.15
C VAL A 72 28.59 -2.86 28.42
N GLN A 73 27.78 -2.57 29.44
CA GLN A 73 28.25 -2.16 30.75
C GLN A 73 28.91 -3.36 31.45
N HIS A 74 30.23 -3.30 31.61
CA HIS A 74 31.01 -4.25 32.42
C HIS A 74 30.78 -3.89 33.90
N ASP A 75 30.09 -4.76 34.64
CA ASP A 75 30.01 -4.67 36.09
C ASP A 75 31.04 -5.64 36.68
N GLN A 76 32.00 -5.07 37.41
CA GLN A 76 32.88 -5.75 38.36
C GLN A 76 32.68 -5.01 39.69
N PRO A 77 32.73 -5.70 40.84
CA PRO A 77 33.90 -6.44 41.29
C PRO A 77 33.67 -7.92 41.66
#